data_AF-A0A2E0L6V7-F1
#
_entry.id   AF-A0A2E0L6V7-F1
#
_cell.length_a   1.000
_cell.length_b   1.000
_cell.length_c   1.000
_cell.angle_alpha   90.00
_cell.angle_beta   90.00
_cell.angle_gamma   90.00
#
_symmetry.space_group_name_H-M   'P 1'
#
loop_
_entity.id
_entity.type
_entity.pdbx_description
1 polymer ?
#
loop_
_entity_poly.entity_id
_entity_poly.type
_entity_poly.pdbx_seq_one_letter_code
_entity_poly.pdbx_strand_id
1 'polypeptide(L)'
;MDDRDDAGAVRKPKQSPAMELAAGIRDMLEEGRKDEAVEVYQKFAGVDLYTAKDAVDEIERTMRLADQPGNPALSAADETELRDLLARGNTIGAVKLYRERTGLGLKESKDAVDTLARQLKS
;
A
#
# COMPACT_ATOMS: atom_id res chain seq x y z
N MET A 1 -40.27 -44.46 7.54
CA MET A 1 -40.04 -44.95 6.17
C MET A 1 -40.37 -43.82 5.24
N ASP A 2 -39.44 -43.14 4.63
CA ASP A 2 -37.98 -43.20 4.62
C ASP A 2 -37.64 -41.78 4.08
N ASP A 3 -36.83 -41.01 4.79
CA ASP A 3 -35.47 -40.69 4.34
C ASP A 3 -35.46 -39.46 3.41
N ARG A 4 -35.00 -38.33 3.94
CA ARG A 4 -33.63 -37.79 3.75
C ARG A 4 -33.68 -36.65 2.74
N ASP A 5 -33.41 -35.44 3.22
CA ASP A 5 -32.16 -34.72 2.90
C ASP A 5 -32.09 -34.30 1.44
N ASP A 6 -32.28 -33.00 1.22
CA ASP A 6 -31.52 -32.11 0.32
C ASP A 6 -32.40 -30.87 0.10
N ALA A 7 -32.02 -29.64 0.45
CA ALA A 7 -30.71 -29.07 0.27
C ALA A 7 -30.43 -28.04 1.38
N GLY A 8 -29.36 -28.30 2.12
CA GLY A 8 -28.55 -27.21 2.65
C GLY A 8 -27.77 -26.53 1.52
N ALA A 9 -27.32 -25.31 1.80
CA ALA A 9 -26.42 -24.49 1.00
C ALA A 9 -27.11 -23.81 -0.22
N VAL A 10 -26.97 -22.51 -0.44
CA VAL A 10 -25.73 -21.73 -0.36
C VAL A 10 -26.04 -20.33 0.18
N ARG A 11 -25.28 -19.95 1.20
CA ARG A 11 -25.20 -18.58 1.71
C ARG A 11 -24.75 -17.68 0.56
N LYS A 12 -25.61 -16.77 0.08
CA LYS A 12 -25.20 -15.71 -0.85
C LYS A 12 -24.06 -14.92 -0.18
N PRO A 13 -22.81 -14.97 -0.67
CA PRO A 13 -21.80 -14.09 -0.12
C PRO A 13 -22.18 -12.67 -0.55
N LYS A 14 -22.28 -11.77 0.43
CA LYS A 14 -22.44 -10.33 0.20
C LYS A 14 -21.11 -9.75 -0.30
N GLN A 15 -20.66 -10.17 -1.48
CA GLN A 15 -19.56 -9.52 -2.17
C GLN A 15 -20.13 -8.24 -2.78
N SER A 16 -20.02 -7.15 -2.04
CA SER A 16 -20.36 -5.82 -2.56
C SER A 16 -19.48 -5.55 -3.80
N PRO A 17 -20.01 -4.96 -4.87
CA PRO A 17 -19.25 -4.70 -6.10
C PRO A 17 -17.98 -3.88 -5.86
N ALA A 18 -17.96 -3.06 -4.80
CA ALA A 18 -16.77 -2.33 -4.36
C ALA A 18 -15.62 -3.22 -3.86
N MET A 19 -15.91 -4.38 -3.26
CA MET A 19 -14.90 -5.31 -2.73
C MET A 19 -14.32 -6.19 -3.83
N GLU A 20 -15.13 -6.56 -4.84
CA GLU A 20 -14.64 -7.21 -6.07
C GLU A 20 -13.75 -6.27 -6.88
N LEU A 21 -14.12 -4.99 -6.98
CA LEU A 21 -13.29 -3.97 -7.58
C LEU A 21 -11.96 -3.86 -6.83
N ALA A 22 -11.97 -3.69 -5.52
CA ALA A 22 -10.74 -3.58 -4.73
C ALA A 22 -9.86 -4.85 -4.79
N ALA A 23 -10.46 -6.04 -4.84
CA ALA A 23 -9.72 -7.30 -4.97
C ALA A 23 -9.10 -7.49 -6.37
N GLY A 24 -9.81 -7.10 -7.44
CA GLY A 24 -9.26 -7.13 -8.80
C GLY A 24 -8.16 -6.08 -9.02
N ILE A 25 -8.32 -4.90 -8.43
CA ILE A 25 -7.29 -3.84 -8.44
C ILE A 25 -6.03 -4.31 -7.73
N ARG A 26 -6.18 -4.99 -6.58
CA ARG A 26 -5.07 -5.61 -5.87
C ARG A 26 -4.29 -6.61 -6.72
N ASP A 27 -4.98 -7.54 -7.36
CA ASP A 27 -4.38 -8.57 -8.19
C ASP A 27 -3.56 -7.95 -9.35
N MET A 28 -4.14 -6.96 -10.04
CA MET A 28 -3.43 -6.21 -11.08
C MET A 28 -2.19 -5.47 -10.56
N LEU A 29 -2.22 -4.96 -9.34
CA LEU A 29 -1.07 -4.32 -8.71
C LEU A 29 0.03 -5.33 -8.37
N GLU A 30 -0.32 -6.54 -7.92
CA GLU A 30 0.64 -7.64 -7.71
C GLU A 30 1.29 -8.10 -9.02
N GLU A 31 0.54 -8.08 -10.13
CA GLU A 31 1.04 -8.37 -11.49
C GLU A 31 1.84 -7.20 -12.12
N GLY A 32 1.93 -6.04 -11.45
CA GLY A 32 2.60 -4.84 -11.97
C GLY A 32 1.81 -4.06 -13.04
N ARG A 33 0.52 -4.35 -13.20
CA ARG A 33 -0.38 -3.78 -14.21
C ARG A 33 -1.12 -2.54 -13.67
N LYS A 34 -0.36 -1.58 -13.15
CA LYS A 34 -0.88 -0.38 -12.48
C LYS A 34 -1.73 0.50 -13.42
N ASP A 35 -1.37 0.60 -14.69
CA ASP A 35 -2.14 1.36 -15.68
C ASP A 35 -3.55 0.79 -15.90
N GLU A 36 -3.67 -0.53 -15.94
CA GLU A 36 -4.97 -1.20 -16.14
C GLU A 36 -5.84 -1.11 -14.87
N ALA A 37 -5.22 -1.19 -13.69
CA ALA A 37 -5.89 -0.94 -12.43
C ALA A 37 -6.53 0.47 -12.38
N VAL A 38 -5.79 1.49 -12.83
CA VAL A 38 -6.31 2.86 -12.90
C VAL A 38 -7.51 2.96 -13.84
N GLU A 39 -7.45 2.33 -15.02
CA GLU A 39 -8.57 2.32 -15.96
C GLU A 39 -9.81 1.62 -15.41
N VAL A 40 -9.63 0.46 -14.76
CA VAL A 40 -10.72 -0.31 -14.17
C VAL A 40 -11.35 0.49 -13.03
N TYR A 41 -10.55 1.09 -12.15
CA TYR A 41 -11.04 1.94 -11.08
C TYR A 41 -11.82 3.14 -11.64
N GLN A 42 -11.29 3.80 -12.67
CA GLN A 42 -11.93 4.93 -13.33
C GLN A 42 -13.30 4.55 -13.91
N LYS A 43 -13.36 3.46 -14.69
CA LYS A 43 -14.58 3.01 -15.37
C LYS A 43 -15.66 2.53 -14.39
N PHE A 44 -15.27 1.89 -13.29
CA PHE A 44 -16.22 1.34 -12.32
C PHE A 44 -16.65 2.35 -11.25
N ALA A 45 -15.74 3.20 -10.77
CA ALA A 45 -16.07 4.23 -9.77
C ALA A 45 -16.63 5.52 -10.41
N GLY A 46 -16.46 5.70 -11.72
CA GLY A 46 -16.93 6.88 -12.44
C GLY A 46 -16.18 8.16 -12.05
N VAL A 47 -14.92 8.01 -11.62
CA VAL A 47 -14.06 9.11 -11.18
C VAL A 47 -13.15 9.59 -12.31
N ASP A 48 -12.52 10.75 -12.14
CA ASP A 48 -11.49 11.20 -13.06
C ASP A 48 -10.18 10.42 -12.90
N LEU A 49 -9.28 10.59 -13.86
CA LEU A 49 -7.99 9.90 -13.92
C LEU A 49 -7.11 10.19 -12.69
N TYR A 50 -7.20 11.40 -12.13
CA TYR A 50 -6.40 11.77 -10.97
C TYR A 50 -6.89 11.03 -9.73
N THR A 51 -8.19 11.04 -9.47
CA THR A 51 -8.79 10.27 -8.37
C THR A 51 -8.59 8.76 -8.53
N ALA A 52 -8.65 8.23 -9.75
CA ALA A 52 -8.37 6.82 -10.00
C ALA A 52 -6.91 6.45 -9.70
N LYS A 53 -5.95 7.28 -10.10
CA LYS A 53 -4.54 7.08 -9.78
C LYS A 53 -4.26 7.15 -8.28
N ASP A 54 -4.82 8.14 -7.60
CA ASP A 54 -4.66 8.32 -6.16
C ASP A 54 -5.20 7.12 -5.38
N ALA A 55 -6.40 6.64 -5.73
CA ALA A 55 -6.98 5.47 -5.09
C ALA A 55 -6.19 4.18 -5.36
N VAL A 56 -5.73 3.97 -6.59
CA VAL A 56 -4.91 2.79 -6.95
C VAL A 56 -3.54 2.85 -6.26
N ASP A 57 -2.95 4.03 -6.14
CA ASP A 57 -1.69 4.23 -5.42
C ASP A 57 -1.85 3.96 -3.92
N GLU A 58 -2.96 4.41 -3.31
CA GLU A 58 -3.28 4.12 -1.91
C GLU A 58 -3.51 2.63 -1.67
N ILE A 59 -4.16 1.94 -2.60
CA ILE A 59 -4.39 0.49 -2.56
C ILE A 59 -3.06 -0.27 -2.67
N GLU A 60 -2.18 0.10 -3.62
CA GLU A 60 -0.83 -0.48 -3.76
C GLU A 60 0.00 -0.25 -2.50
N ARG A 61 -0.07 0.97 -1.96
CA ARG A 61 0.64 1.34 -0.75
C ARG A 61 0.18 0.53 0.44
N THR A 62 -1.12 0.31 0.57
CA THR A 62 -1.71 -0.51 1.65
C THR A 62 -1.28 -1.97 1.53
N MET A 63 -1.15 -2.52 0.31
CA MET A 63 -0.58 -3.86 0.10
C MET A 63 0.88 -3.95 0.48
N ARG A 64 1.68 -2.97 0.04
CA ARG A 64 3.11 -2.92 0.33
C ARG A 64 3.37 -2.81 1.84
N LEU A 65 2.48 -2.13 2.56
CA LEU A 65 2.49 -2.03 4.03
C LEU A 65 2.04 -3.32 4.72
N ALA A 66 1.17 -4.12 4.11
CA ALA A 66 0.64 -5.36 4.68
C ALA A 66 1.59 -6.56 4.50
N ASP A 67 2.41 -6.58 3.45
CA ASP A 67 3.33 -7.69 3.14
C ASP A 67 4.73 -7.55 3.78
N GLN A 68 5.09 -6.39 4.35
CA GLN A 68 6.44 -6.15 4.89
C GLN A 68 6.53 -6.11 6.43
N PRO A 69 7.08 -7.15 7.07
CA PRO A 69 7.75 -7.02 8.36
C PRO A 69 9.15 -6.44 8.15
N GLY A 70 9.27 -5.12 8.11
CA GLY A 70 10.56 -4.41 8.09
C GLY A 70 10.81 -3.58 6.83
N ASN A 71 10.64 -2.27 7.00
CA ASN A 71 11.18 -1.14 6.23
C ASN A 71 11.30 -1.33 4.69
N PRO A 72 10.37 -0.78 3.88
CA PRO A 72 10.45 -0.88 2.43
C PRO A 72 11.62 -0.05 1.88
N ALA A 73 12.44 -0.69 1.04
CA ALA A 73 13.28 -0.04 0.02
C ALA A 73 14.55 0.74 0.45
N LEU A 74 15.07 0.53 1.67
CA LEU A 74 16.42 0.99 2.02
C LEU A 74 17.39 -0.18 2.09
N SER A 75 18.54 -0.05 1.42
CA SER A 75 19.64 -0.99 1.63
C SER A 75 20.15 -0.85 3.06
N ALA A 76 20.80 -1.88 3.61
CA ALA A 76 21.35 -1.83 4.98
C ALA A 76 22.29 -0.62 5.18
N ALA A 77 23.03 -0.22 4.14
CA ALA A 77 23.88 0.96 4.16
C ALA A 77 23.07 2.26 4.25
N ASP A 78 22.01 2.39 3.44
CA ASP A 78 21.13 3.57 3.48
C ASP A 78 20.37 3.66 4.80
N GLU A 79 20.00 2.52 5.38
CA GLU A 79 19.36 2.48 6.69
C GLU A 79 20.30 2.95 7.80
N THR A 80 21.58 2.56 7.76
CA THR A 80 22.61 3.07 8.68
C THR A 80 22.81 4.57 8.51
N GLU A 81 22.92 5.07 7.27
CA GLU A 81 23.04 6.50 6.97
C GLU A 81 21.81 7.28 7.45
N LEU A 82 20.61 6.74 7.22
CA LEU A 82 19.35 7.33 7.69
C LEU A 82 19.33 7.45 9.21
N ARG A 83 19.74 6.39 9.93
CA ARG A 83 19.84 6.40 11.39
C ARG A 83 20.86 7.40 11.89
N ASP A 84 22.02 7.51 11.25
CA ASP A 84 23.05 8.49 11.60
C ASP A 84 22.55 9.94 11.39
N LEU A 85 21.89 10.21 10.26
CA LEU A 85 21.24 11.50 9.99
C LEU A 85 20.19 11.85 11.04
N LEU A 86 19.36 10.87 11.44
CA LEU A 86 18.36 11.03 12.48
C LEU A 86 19.00 11.26 13.86
N ALA A 87 20.07 10.55 14.20
CA ALA A 87 20.81 10.71 15.45
C ALA A 87 21.46 12.10 15.57
N ARG A 88 21.91 12.67 14.45
CA ARG A 88 22.42 14.05 14.35
C ARG A 88 21.33 15.12 14.35
N GLY A 89 20.05 14.73 14.34
CA GLY A 89 18.92 15.65 14.21
C GLY A 89 18.75 16.25 12.80
N ASN A 90 19.41 15.67 11.78
CA ASN A 90 19.30 16.10 10.39
C ASN A 90 18.11 15.43 9.69
N THR A 91 16.90 15.78 10.11
CA THR A 91 15.66 15.22 9.55
C THR A 91 15.51 15.54 8.06
N ILE A 92 15.98 16.70 7.61
CA ILE A 92 15.88 17.12 6.20
C ILE A 92 16.73 16.21 5.30
N GLY A 93 17.96 15.90 5.73
CA GLY A 93 18.83 14.95 5.03
C GLY A 93 18.22 13.56 5.00
N ALA A 94 17.69 13.09 6.12
CA ALA A 94 17.04 11.78 6.23
C ALA A 94 15.82 11.67 5.29
N VAL A 95 14.97 12.70 5.24
CA VAL A 95 13.82 12.73 4.32
C VAL A 95 14.25 12.74 2.86
N LYS A 96 15.32 13.47 2.51
CA LYS A 96 15.87 13.43 1.14
C LYS A 96 16.36 12.05 0.77
N LEU A 97 17.19 11.44 1.61
CA LEU A 97 17.71 10.08 1.39
C LEU A 97 16.56 9.09 1.22
N TYR A 98 15.60 9.10 2.16
CA TYR A 98 14.43 8.22 2.11
C TYR A 98 13.66 8.39 0.81
N ARG A 99 13.44 9.64 0.38
CA ARG A 99 12.73 9.97 -0.87
C ARG A 99 13.48 9.49 -2.11
N GLU A 100 14.80 9.70 -2.17
CA GLU A 100 15.62 9.31 -3.31
C GLU A 100 15.74 7.78 -3.44
N ARG A 101 15.69 7.05 -2.33
CA ARG A 101 15.74 5.57 -2.33
C ARG A 101 14.40 4.91 -2.58
N THR A 102 13.33 5.46 -2.02
CA THR A 102 11.99 4.85 -2.06
C THR A 102 11.12 5.40 -3.19
N GLY A 103 11.44 6.57 -3.73
CA GLY A 103 10.64 7.26 -4.74
C GLY A 103 9.34 7.87 -4.20
N LEU A 104 9.11 7.83 -2.88
CA LEU A 104 7.87 8.28 -2.27
C LEU A 104 7.69 9.80 -2.35
N GLY A 105 6.46 10.30 -2.15
CA GLY A 105 6.19 11.73 -2.07
C GLY A 105 6.84 12.39 -0.83
N LEU A 106 7.04 13.71 -0.88
CA LEU A 106 7.65 14.47 0.21
C LEU A 106 6.93 14.28 1.56
N LYS A 107 5.60 14.21 1.53
CA LYS A 107 4.76 13.99 2.71
C LYS A 107 5.03 12.61 3.33
N GLU A 108 5.12 11.60 2.49
CA GLU A 108 5.32 10.21 2.89
C GLU A 108 6.72 9.96 3.42
N SER A 109 7.74 10.51 2.75
CA SER A 109 9.12 10.41 3.20
C SER A 109 9.31 11.09 4.56
N LYS A 110 8.61 12.21 4.81
CA LYS A 110 8.64 12.87 6.12
C LYS A 110 8.02 12.01 7.21
N ASP A 111 6.87 11.43 6.95
CA ASP A 111 6.12 10.62 7.92
C ASP A 111 6.89 9.34 8.31
N ALA A 112 7.45 8.65 7.32
CA ALA A 112 8.28 7.46 7.55
C ALA A 112 9.53 7.78 8.38
N VAL A 113 10.22 8.88 8.04
CA VAL A 113 11.44 9.31 8.76
C VAL A 113 11.13 9.79 10.18
N ASP A 114 10.01 10.49 10.41
CA ASP A 114 9.56 10.88 11.77
C ASP A 114 9.28 9.65 12.63
N THR A 115 8.58 8.66 12.06
CA THR A 115 8.29 7.39 12.72
C THR A 115 9.57 6.65 13.12
N LEU A 116 10.53 6.54 12.20
CA LEU A 116 11.84 5.94 12.48
C LEU A 116 12.58 6.72 13.57
N ALA A 117 12.58 8.05 13.53
CA ALA A 117 13.23 8.88 14.55
C ALA A 117 12.66 8.66 15.97
N ARG A 118 11.35 8.42 16.08
CA ARG A 118 10.70 8.10 17.36
C ARG A 118 11.07 6.71 17.86
N GLN A 119 11.13 5.73 16.97
CA GLN A 119 11.52 4.36 17.32
C GLN A 119 12.98 4.28 17.81
N LEU A 120 13.90 5.06 17.22
CA LEU A 120 15.30 5.12 17.68
C LEU A 120 15.49 5.78 19.05
N LYS A 121 14.52 6.58 19.50
CA LYS A 121 14.55 7.27 20.80
C LYS A 121 13.84 6.51 21.92
N SER A 122 13.36 5.29 21.65
CA SER A 122 12.68 4.43 22.64
C SER A 122 13.63 3.44 23.31
#